data_AF-A0AA43QAE1-F1
#
_entry.id   AF-A0AA43QAE1-F1
#
_cell.length_a   1.000
_cell.length_b   1.000
_cell.length_c   1.000
_cell.angle_alpha   90.00
_cell.angle_beta   90.00
_cell.angle_gamma   90.00
#
_symmetry.space_group_name_H-M   'P 1'
#
loop_
_entity.id
_entity.type
_entity.pdbx_description
1 polymer ?
#
loop_
_entity_poly.entity_id
_entity_poly.type
_entity_poly.pdbx_seq_one_letter_code
_entity_poly.pdbx_strand_id
1 'polypeptide(L)'
;MNRIIDKNEYKQAQLTTHSVSAVIGALKKVDFAMLGQCPIKAKHVSDFTALMSQIDNEAKAVIVEAQAQFNERPQSLISAASRRLMEISRRIELEQKTAKSIIEDYDAKVKELHNKGFGEQEIARILLYPQAEIDAHNSNVSLIEIEFKNLEAFLADAPRYDQVFLEGAKLEPFLQHNATDSN
;
A
#
# COMPACT_ATOMS: atom_id res chain seq x y z
N MET A 1 -10.95 21.94 7.80
CA MET A 1 -10.49 20.57 7.53
C MET A 1 -10.24 20.46 6.04
N ASN A 2 -8.99 20.21 5.62
CA ASN A 2 -8.71 19.89 4.21
C ASN A 2 -9.27 18.50 3.92
N ARG A 3 -10.03 18.37 2.82
CA ARG A 3 -10.57 17.09 2.35
C ARG A 3 -9.41 16.16 2.01
N ILE A 4 -9.44 14.91 2.48
CA ILE A 4 -8.46 13.89 2.09
C ILE A 4 -8.89 13.28 0.75
N ILE A 5 -8.01 13.33 -0.26
CA ILE A 5 -8.30 12.77 -1.60
C ILE A 5 -7.68 11.38 -1.69
N ASP A 6 -8.52 10.38 -2.00
CA ASP A 6 -8.03 9.03 -2.23
C ASP A 6 -7.51 8.81 -3.67
N LYS A 7 -6.86 7.67 -3.89
CA LYS A 7 -6.31 7.29 -5.20
C LYS A 7 -7.37 7.20 -6.30
N ASN A 8 -8.57 6.72 -5.98
CA ASN A 8 -9.64 6.56 -6.94
C ASN A 8 -10.22 7.92 -7.32
N GLU A 9 -10.48 8.79 -6.34
CA GLU A 9 -10.93 10.17 -6.57
C GLU A 9 -9.93 10.93 -7.45
N TYR A 10 -8.63 10.84 -7.14
CA TYR A 10 -7.59 11.45 -7.97
C TYR A 10 -7.62 10.92 -9.42
N LYS A 11 -7.71 9.60 -9.59
CA LYS A 11 -7.75 8.96 -10.92
C LYS A 11 -9.01 9.36 -11.70
N GLN A 12 -10.18 9.39 -11.05
CA GLN A 12 -11.43 9.82 -11.69
C GLN A 12 -11.37 11.29 -12.09
N ALA A 13 -10.77 12.15 -11.27
CA ALA A 13 -10.58 13.56 -11.60
C ALA A 13 -9.67 13.75 -12.82
N GLN A 14 -8.58 12.98 -12.93
CA GLN A 14 -7.72 12.98 -14.13
C GLN A 14 -8.48 12.53 -15.39
N LEU A 15 -9.24 11.43 -15.31
CA LEU A 15 -10.05 10.93 -16.42
C LEU A 15 -11.11 11.95 -16.84
N THR A 16 -11.80 12.55 -15.85
CA THR A 16 -12.81 13.58 -16.08
C THR A 16 -12.21 14.77 -16.79
N THR A 17 -11.09 15.29 -16.31
CA THR A 17 -10.38 16.42 -16.95
C THR A 17 -10.01 16.09 -18.39
N HIS A 18 -9.46 14.90 -18.66
CA HIS A 18 -9.07 14.48 -20.00
C HIS A 18 -10.27 14.41 -20.96
N SER A 19 -11.36 13.76 -20.53
CA SER A 19 -12.56 13.59 -21.36
C SER A 19 -13.32 14.91 -21.57
N VAL A 20 -13.52 15.70 -20.51
CA VAL A 20 -14.31 16.93 -20.55
C VAL A 20 -13.56 18.04 -21.29
N SER A 21 -12.24 18.16 -21.11
CA SER A 21 -11.43 19.13 -21.86
C SER A 21 -11.52 18.92 -23.37
N ALA A 22 -11.59 17.66 -23.84
CA ALA A 22 -11.78 17.35 -25.26
C ALA A 22 -13.16 17.83 -25.77
N VAL A 23 -14.22 17.60 -24.99
CA VAL A 23 -15.59 18.05 -25.31
C VAL A 23 -15.68 19.57 -25.35
N ILE A 24 -15.12 20.27 -24.34
CA ILE A 24 -15.06 21.74 -24.31
C ILE A 24 -14.32 22.25 -25.55
N GLY A 25 -13.18 21.65 -25.90
CA GLY A 25 -12.41 22.02 -27.08
C GLY A 25 -13.16 21.84 -28.39
N ALA A 26 -14.01 20.83 -28.49
CA ALA A 26 -14.89 20.62 -29.65
C ALA A 26 -16.03 21.65 -29.69
N LEU A 27 -16.71 21.89 -28.57
CA LEU A 27 -17.82 22.85 -28.48
C LEU A 27 -17.36 24.29 -28.77
N LYS A 28 -16.16 24.68 -28.31
CA LYS A 28 -15.58 26.00 -28.58
C LYS A 28 -15.31 26.27 -30.08
N LYS A 29 -15.27 25.23 -30.92
CA LYS A 29 -15.11 25.36 -32.38
C LYS A 29 -16.45 25.54 -33.11
N VAL A 30 -17.58 25.29 -32.43
CA VAL A 30 -18.91 25.47 -33.01
C VAL A 30 -19.23 26.96 -33.00
N ASP A 31 -19.19 27.58 -34.17
CA ASP A 31 -19.51 29.00 -34.33
C ASP A 31 -20.99 29.24 -34.67
N PHE A 32 -21.39 30.51 -34.67
CA PHE A 32 -22.77 30.90 -34.94
C PHE A 32 -23.24 30.54 -36.37
N ALA A 33 -22.32 30.53 -37.34
CA ALA A 33 -22.63 30.19 -38.72
C ALA A 33 -22.93 28.70 -38.89
N MET A 34 -22.14 27.83 -38.23
CA MET A 34 -22.37 26.38 -38.17
C MET A 34 -23.74 26.02 -37.57
N LEU A 35 -24.27 26.90 -36.70
CA LEU A 35 -25.58 26.74 -36.08
C LEU A 35 -26.73 27.31 -36.92
N GLY A 36 -26.45 27.79 -38.14
CA GLY A 36 -27.43 28.40 -39.02
C GLY A 36 -27.92 29.76 -38.51
N GLN A 37 -27.05 30.49 -37.80
CA GLN A 37 -27.34 31.81 -37.23
C GLN A 37 -28.57 31.82 -36.30
N CYS A 38 -28.77 30.71 -35.58
CA CYS A 38 -29.89 30.54 -34.65
C CYS A 38 -29.47 30.90 -33.21
N PRO A 39 -30.00 31.99 -32.61
CA PRO A 39 -29.61 32.43 -31.26
C PRO A 39 -29.91 31.40 -30.16
N ILE A 40 -31.01 30.65 -30.28
CA ILE A 40 -31.41 29.63 -29.30
C ILE A 40 -30.38 28.48 -29.28
N LYS A 41 -29.97 27.97 -30.45
CA LYS A 41 -28.95 26.92 -30.56
C LYS A 41 -27.61 27.41 -30.02
N ALA A 42 -27.23 28.64 -30.34
CA ALA A 42 -26.01 29.25 -29.83
C ALA A 42 -26.01 29.35 -28.31
N LYS A 43 -27.15 29.75 -27.72
CA LYS A 43 -27.33 29.76 -26.27
C LYS A 43 -27.16 28.37 -25.66
N HIS A 44 -27.81 27.33 -26.22
CA HIS A 44 -27.66 25.97 -25.71
C HIS A 44 -26.21 25.46 -25.75
N VAL A 45 -25.48 25.74 -26.84
CA VAL A 45 -24.05 25.38 -26.94
C VAL A 45 -23.22 26.12 -25.89
N SER A 46 -23.49 27.40 -25.68
CA SER A 46 -22.83 28.21 -24.65
C SER A 46 -23.10 27.68 -23.24
N ASP A 47 -24.37 27.45 -22.90
CA ASP A 47 -24.79 26.96 -21.57
C ASP A 47 -24.18 25.57 -21.29
N PHE A 48 -24.19 24.68 -22.28
CA PHE A 48 -23.56 23.36 -22.16
C PHE A 48 -22.04 23.43 -22.03
N THR A 49 -21.39 24.34 -22.76
CA THR A 49 -19.93 24.58 -22.63
C THR A 49 -19.58 25.11 -21.24
N ALA A 50 -20.41 25.99 -20.67
CA ALA A 50 -20.24 26.51 -19.32
C ALA A 50 -20.37 25.40 -18.26
N LEU A 51 -21.39 24.54 -18.37
CA LEU A 51 -21.56 23.37 -17.51
C LEU A 51 -20.36 22.42 -17.57
N MET A 52 -19.90 22.08 -18.78
CA MET A 52 -18.72 21.23 -18.95
C MET A 52 -17.47 21.87 -18.36
N SER A 53 -17.31 23.20 -18.51
CA SER A 53 -16.19 23.93 -17.91
C SER A 53 -16.23 23.91 -16.38
N GLN A 54 -17.41 23.95 -15.77
CA GLN A 54 -17.55 23.80 -14.32
C GLN A 54 -17.08 22.41 -13.86
N ILE A 55 -17.52 21.34 -14.52
CA ILE A 55 -17.11 19.96 -14.21
C ILE A 55 -15.59 19.80 -14.32
N ASP A 56 -14.99 20.33 -15.40
CA ASP A 56 -13.53 20.30 -15.61
C ASP A 56 -12.76 21.05 -14.50
N ASN A 57 -13.28 22.20 -14.06
CA ASN A 57 -12.67 22.98 -12.98
C ASN A 57 -12.77 22.27 -11.62
N GLU A 58 -13.91 21.64 -11.31
CA GLU A 58 -14.09 20.85 -10.09
C GLU A 58 -13.12 19.65 -10.06
N ALA A 59 -12.96 18.94 -11.18
CA ALA A 59 -11.99 17.86 -11.30
C ALA A 59 -10.54 18.36 -11.15
N LYS A 60 -10.20 19.51 -11.74
CA LYS A 60 -8.88 20.13 -11.57
C LYS A 60 -8.61 20.53 -10.11
N ALA A 61 -9.61 21.00 -9.38
CA ALA A 61 -9.45 21.32 -7.96
C ALA A 61 -9.06 20.07 -7.15
N VAL A 62 -9.73 18.93 -7.39
CA VAL A 62 -9.37 17.63 -6.77
C VAL A 62 -7.94 17.22 -7.11
N ILE A 63 -7.50 17.40 -8.35
CA ILE A 63 -6.12 17.11 -8.77
C ILE A 63 -5.11 17.98 -8.01
N VAL A 64 -5.41 19.28 -7.85
CA VAL A 64 -4.54 20.21 -7.12
C VAL A 64 -4.45 19.85 -5.64
N GLU A 65 -5.58 19.53 -5.00
CA GLU A 65 -5.62 19.09 -3.61
C GLU A 65 -4.83 17.80 -3.40
N ALA A 66 -5.00 16.80 -4.27
CA ALA A 66 -4.25 15.56 -4.25
C ALA A 66 -2.74 15.78 -4.45
N GLN A 67 -2.35 16.71 -5.33
CA GLN A 67 -0.94 17.03 -5.55
C GLN A 67 -0.33 17.75 -4.34
N ALA A 68 -1.09 18.62 -3.68
CA ALA A 68 -0.66 19.26 -2.43
C ALA A 68 -0.44 18.21 -1.33
N GLN A 69 -1.39 17.28 -1.16
CA GLN A 69 -1.25 16.14 -0.23
C GLN A 69 -0.02 15.29 -0.53
N PHE A 70 0.18 14.97 -1.81
CA PHE A 70 1.38 14.25 -2.21
C PHE A 70 2.65 15.04 -1.87
N ASN A 71 2.68 16.35 -2.08
CA ASN A 71 3.86 17.17 -1.77
C ASN A 71 4.15 17.24 -0.27
N GLU A 72 3.12 17.27 0.58
CA GLU A 72 3.20 17.34 2.04
C GLU A 72 3.31 15.96 2.73
N ARG A 73 3.38 14.88 1.94
CA ARG A 73 3.43 13.49 2.44
C ARG A 73 4.55 13.24 3.46
N PRO A 74 4.37 12.30 4.41
CA PRO A 74 5.36 12.00 5.44
C PRO A 74 6.57 11.22 4.87
N GLN A 75 7.53 11.93 4.27
CA GLN A 75 8.66 11.31 3.55
C GLN A 75 9.53 10.41 4.43
N SER A 76 9.72 10.76 5.71
CA SER A 76 10.47 9.95 6.67
C SER A 76 9.80 8.59 6.90
N LEU A 77 8.47 8.60 7.05
CA LEU A 77 7.66 7.42 7.25
C LEU A 77 7.63 6.54 5.99
N ILE A 78 7.45 7.14 4.81
CA ILE A 78 7.51 6.44 3.52
C ILE A 78 8.88 5.78 3.32
N SER A 79 9.96 6.51 3.64
CA SER A 79 11.33 5.98 3.52
C SER A 79 11.56 4.81 4.47
N ALA A 80 11.07 4.91 5.71
CA ALA A 80 11.17 3.85 6.70
C ALA A 80 10.36 2.61 6.31
N ALA A 81 9.10 2.80 5.89
CA ALA A 81 8.25 1.72 5.37
C ALA A 81 8.89 1.02 4.16
N SER A 82 9.45 1.79 3.22
CA SER A 82 10.14 1.22 2.05
C SER A 82 11.37 0.41 2.44
N ARG A 83 12.21 0.92 3.35
CA ARG A 83 13.36 0.16 3.86
C ARG A 83 12.92 -1.12 4.55
N ARG A 84 11.91 -1.02 5.41
CA ARG A 84 11.36 -2.16 6.14
C ARG A 84 10.82 -3.23 5.19
N LEU A 85 10.10 -2.82 4.14
CA LEU A 85 9.58 -3.72 3.12
C LEU A 85 10.72 -4.50 2.42
N MET A 86 11.82 -3.83 2.07
CA MET A 86 12.98 -4.49 1.44
C MET A 86 13.67 -5.51 2.37
N GLU A 87 13.59 -5.33 3.69
CA GLU A 87 14.18 -6.26 4.66
C GLU A 87 13.34 -7.53 4.89
N ILE A 88 12.05 -7.49 4.57
CA ILE A 88 11.12 -8.56 4.92
C ILE A 88 11.51 -9.90 4.31
N SER A 89 11.86 -9.94 3.02
CA SER A 89 12.21 -11.21 2.35
C SER A 89 13.36 -11.92 3.06
N ARG A 90 14.41 -11.19 3.42
CA ARG A 90 15.56 -11.73 4.18
C ARG A 90 15.15 -12.23 5.57
N ARG A 91 14.19 -11.58 6.22
CA ARG A 91 13.70 -12.01 7.54
C ARG A 91 12.88 -13.29 7.45
N ILE A 92 12.00 -13.40 6.45
CA ILE A 92 11.26 -14.65 6.18
C ILE A 92 12.25 -15.80 5.94
N GLU A 93 13.24 -15.58 5.08
CA GLU A 93 14.29 -16.58 4.80
C GLU A 93 15.04 -16.99 6.07
N LEU A 94 15.37 -16.04 6.95
CA LEU A 94 16.06 -16.33 8.21
C LEU A 94 15.21 -17.21 9.14
N GLU A 95 13.94 -16.88 9.34
CA GLU A 95 13.03 -17.66 10.20
C GLU A 95 12.86 -19.08 9.64
N GLN A 96 12.62 -19.21 8.34
CA GLN A 96 12.48 -20.51 7.66
C GLN A 96 13.76 -21.35 7.75
N LYS A 97 14.93 -20.73 7.52
CA LYS A 97 16.22 -21.42 7.63
C LYS A 97 16.52 -21.84 9.07
N THR A 98 16.13 -21.03 10.05
CA THR A 98 16.32 -21.35 11.48
C THR A 98 15.44 -22.53 11.88
N ALA A 99 14.15 -22.53 11.52
CA ALA A 99 13.26 -23.68 11.74
C ALA A 99 13.81 -24.96 11.09
N LYS A 100 14.34 -24.85 9.86
CA LYS A 100 14.98 -25.98 9.17
C LYS A 100 16.23 -26.47 9.89
N SER A 101 17.10 -25.56 10.35
CA SER A 101 18.30 -25.92 11.10
C SER A 101 17.97 -26.67 12.40
N ILE A 102 16.92 -26.25 13.11
CA ILE A 102 16.44 -26.92 14.33
C ILE A 102 16.05 -28.38 14.04
N ILE A 103 15.37 -28.63 12.93
CA ILE A 103 15.02 -29.99 12.49
C ILE A 103 16.28 -30.79 12.14
N GLU A 104 17.19 -30.20 11.36
CA GLU A 104 18.45 -30.85 10.95
C GLU A 104 19.33 -31.20 12.17
N ASP A 105 19.39 -30.33 13.17
CA ASP A 105 20.13 -30.54 14.43
C ASP A 105 19.49 -31.65 15.28
N TYR A 106 18.16 -31.68 15.37
CA TYR A 106 17.44 -32.78 16.02
C TYR A 106 17.74 -34.12 15.33
N ASP A 107 17.61 -34.18 14.01
CA ASP A 107 17.86 -35.40 13.22
C ASP A 107 19.31 -35.88 13.34
N ALA A 108 20.27 -34.95 13.35
CA ALA A 108 21.68 -35.27 13.56
C ALA A 108 21.92 -35.91 14.94
N LYS A 109 21.25 -35.38 15.98
CA LYS A 109 21.36 -35.89 17.35
C LYS A 109 20.67 -37.24 17.54
N VAL A 110 19.53 -37.46 16.88
CA VAL A 110 18.87 -38.78 16.81
C VAL A 110 19.82 -39.80 16.16
N LYS A 111 20.43 -39.46 15.01
CA LYS A 111 21.41 -40.33 14.34
C LYS A 111 22.63 -40.63 15.22
N GLU A 112 23.13 -39.64 15.94
CA GLU A 112 24.24 -39.82 16.89
C GLU A 112 23.88 -40.81 18.00
N LEU A 113 22.68 -40.70 18.57
CA LEU A 113 22.20 -41.61 19.62
C LEU A 113 21.99 -43.03 19.08
N HIS A 114 21.45 -43.19 17.87
CA HIS A 114 21.39 -44.50 17.23
C HIS A 114 22.77 -45.15 17.05
N ASN A 115 23.76 -44.38 16.60
CA ASN A 115 25.13 -44.86 16.44
C ASN A 115 25.77 -45.27 17.77
N LYS A 116 25.27 -44.76 18.90
CA LYS A 116 25.66 -45.17 20.27
C LYS A 116 24.89 -46.37 20.80
N GLY A 117 23.98 -46.95 20.03
CA GLY A 117 23.23 -48.15 20.38
C GLY A 117 21.91 -47.91 21.12
N PHE A 118 21.47 -46.64 21.25
CA PHE A 118 20.16 -46.35 21.85
C PHE A 118 19.03 -46.77 20.90
N GLY A 119 17.98 -47.37 21.46
CA GLY A 119 16.75 -47.68 20.74
C GLY A 119 15.81 -46.47 20.61
N GLU A 120 14.90 -46.50 19.66
CA GLU A 120 13.92 -45.42 19.39
C GLU A 120 13.16 -44.93 20.64
N GLN A 121 12.70 -45.86 21.48
CA GLN A 121 11.97 -45.53 22.70
C GLN A 121 12.84 -44.86 23.77
N GLU A 122 14.14 -45.14 23.78
CA GLU A 122 15.09 -44.51 24.70
C GLU A 122 15.45 -43.11 24.20
N ILE A 123 15.65 -42.96 22.89
CA ILE A 123 15.90 -41.66 22.24
C ILE A 123 14.73 -40.72 22.48
N ALA A 124 13.48 -41.16 22.29
CA ALA A 124 12.29 -40.34 22.52
C ALA A 124 12.13 -39.88 24.00
N ARG A 125 12.75 -40.57 24.95
CA ARG A 125 12.79 -40.15 26.37
C ARG A 125 13.92 -39.17 26.67
N ILE A 126 14.99 -39.19 25.88
CA ILE A 126 16.19 -38.36 26.07
C ILE A 126 16.07 -37.05 25.28
N LEU A 127 15.51 -37.12 24.07
CA LEU A 127 15.43 -36.03 23.11
C LEU A 127 13.98 -35.83 22.69
N LEU A 128 13.42 -34.69 23.06
CA LEU A 128 12.08 -34.28 22.64
C LEU A 128 12.16 -33.58 21.29
N TYR A 129 11.19 -33.86 20.42
CA TYR A 129 11.08 -33.15 19.15
C TYR A 129 10.75 -31.67 19.40
N PRO A 130 11.50 -30.71 18.81
CA PRO A 130 11.38 -29.28 19.11
C PRO A 130 10.18 -28.61 18.40
N GLN A 131 8.99 -29.23 18.46
CA GLN A 131 7.80 -28.75 17.74
C GLN A 131 7.44 -27.30 18.11
N ALA A 132 7.50 -26.96 19.39
CA ALA A 132 7.12 -25.63 19.87
C ALA A 132 8.03 -24.52 19.30
N GLU A 133 9.32 -24.80 19.11
CA GLU A 133 10.27 -23.83 18.53
C GLU A 133 10.02 -23.67 17.02
N ILE A 134 9.78 -24.79 16.32
CA ILE A 134 9.43 -24.79 14.89
C ILE A 134 8.13 -23.99 14.66
N ASP A 135 7.10 -24.24 15.48
CA ASP A 135 5.82 -23.54 15.39
C ASP A 135 5.96 -22.05 15.68
N ALA A 136 6.83 -21.66 16.62
CA ALA A 136 7.10 -20.24 16.90
C ALA A 136 7.74 -19.53 15.70
N HIS A 137 8.73 -20.15 15.04
CA HIS A 137 9.34 -19.60 13.82
C HIS A 137 8.33 -19.52 12.66
N ASN A 138 7.50 -20.55 12.47
CA ASN A 138 6.45 -20.53 11.45
C ASN A 138 5.40 -19.43 11.73
N SER A 139 5.02 -19.24 12.99
CA SER A 139 4.12 -18.16 13.40
C SER A 139 4.74 -16.78 13.13
N ASN A 140 6.04 -16.61 13.40
CA ASN A 140 6.76 -15.38 13.08
C ASN A 140 6.75 -15.09 11.58
N VAL A 141 6.91 -16.10 10.73
CA VAL A 141 6.81 -15.94 9.27
C VAL A 141 5.44 -15.37 8.89
N SER A 142 4.35 -15.95 9.41
CA SER A 142 2.99 -15.45 9.13
C SER A 142 2.79 -14.00 9.59
N LEU A 143 3.34 -13.63 10.76
CA LEU A 143 3.29 -12.23 11.23
C LEU A 143 4.08 -11.28 10.32
N ILE A 144 5.23 -11.71 9.82
CA ILE A 144 6.06 -10.93 8.89
C ILE A 144 5.36 -10.78 7.53
N GLU A 145 4.62 -11.79 7.06
CA GLU A 145 3.81 -11.72 5.83
C GLU A 145 2.62 -10.76 5.98
N ILE A 146 2.02 -10.67 7.17
CA ILE A 146 1.01 -9.65 7.47
C ILE A 146 1.64 -8.25 7.44
N GLU A 147 2.78 -8.08 8.12
CA GLU A 147 3.57 -6.84 8.09
C GLU A 147 3.89 -6.41 6.65
N PHE A 148 4.24 -7.35 5.77
CA PHE A 148 4.50 -7.11 4.35
C PHE A 148 3.29 -6.48 3.64
N LYS A 149 2.12 -7.13 3.74
CA LYS A 149 0.88 -6.67 3.09
C LYS A 149 0.47 -5.27 3.58
N ASN A 150 0.65 -5.03 4.88
CA ASN A 150 0.38 -3.75 5.53
C ASN A 150 1.30 -2.64 4.97
N LEU A 151 2.60 -2.90 4.87
CA LEU A 151 3.56 -1.96 4.28
C LEU A 151 3.30 -1.71 2.78
N GLU A 152 2.95 -2.74 2.01
CA GLU A 152 2.56 -2.58 0.61
C GLU A 152 1.31 -1.72 0.45
N ALA A 153 0.28 -1.96 1.29
CA ALA A 153 -0.95 -1.17 1.28
C ALA A 153 -0.66 0.30 1.59
N PHE A 154 0.15 0.58 2.61
CA PHE A 154 0.58 1.93 2.95
C PHE A 154 1.28 2.64 1.78
N LEU A 155 2.25 1.98 1.15
CA LEU A 155 3.02 2.56 0.04
C LEU A 155 2.18 2.74 -1.24
N ALA A 156 1.15 1.92 -1.41
CA ALA A 156 0.23 1.98 -2.56
C ALA A 156 -0.90 3.01 -2.40
N ASP A 157 -1.11 3.53 -1.19
CA ASP A 157 -2.18 4.47 -0.80
C ASP A 157 -1.89 5.93 -1.18
N ALA A 158 -0.90 6.17 -2.06
CA ALA A 158 -0.68 7.50 -2.62
C ALA A 158 -1.98 8.02 -3.29
N PRO A 159 -2.35 9.29 -3.07
CA PRO A 159 -1.57 10.36 -2.43
C PRO A 159 -1.75 10.48 -0.90
N ARG A 160 -2.59 9.66 -0.27
CA ARG A 160 -3.02 9.79 1.13
C ARG A 160 -2.00 9.28 2.14
N TYR A 161 -1.41 8.09 1.91
CA TYR A 161 -0.49 7.43 2.85
C TYR A 161 -1.07 7.27 4.26
N ASP A 162 -2.25 6.64 4.36
CA ASP A 162 -2.95 6.42 5.63
C ASP A 162 -2.16 5.50 6.57
N GLN A 163 -1.85 6.03 7.75
CA GLN A 163 -1.02 5.34 8.73
C GLN A 163 -1.70 4.15 9.41
N VAL A 164 -3.02 4.01 9.28
CA VAL A 164 -3.74 2.81 9.73
C VAL A 164 -3.14 1.54 9.10
N PHE A 165 -2.61 1.63 7.87
CA PHE A 165 -1.94 0.51 7.22
C PHE A 165 -0.60 0.13 7.86
N LEU A 166 -0.03 0.94 8.75
CA LEU A 166 1.23 0.65 9.44
C LEU A 166 1.01 -0.03 10.80
N GLU A 167 -0.23 -0.36 11.16
CA GLU A 167 -0.51 -1.12 12.37
C GLU A 167 0.24 -2.45 12.37
N GLY A 168 0.98 -2.72 13.45
CA GLY A 168 1.83 -3.91 13.58
C GLY A 168 3.17 -3.85 12.84
N ALA A 169 3.45 -2.81 12.05
CA ALA A 169 4.74 -2.63 11.41
C ALA A 169 5.83 -2.23 12.42
N LYS A 170 6.97 -2.91 12.40
CA LYS A 170 8.10 -2.59 13.31
C LYS A 170 8.96 -1.49 12.70
N LEU A 171 8.42 -0.27 12.68
CA LEU A 171 9.16 0.95 12.35
C LEU A 171 9.78 1.55 13.61
N GLU A 172 10.77 2.41 13.45
CA GLU A 172 11.40 3.11 14.59
C GLU A 172 10.34 3.87 15.43
N PRO A 173 10.32 3.74 16.77
CA PRO A 173 9.25 4.30 17.61
C PRO A 173 9.06 5.83 17.45
N PHE A 174 10.15 6.58 17.24
CA PHE A 174 10.07 8.03 17.03
C PHE A 174 9.40 8.41 15.69
N LEU A 175 9.37 7.51 14.72
CA LEU A 175 8.62 7.69 13.48
C LEU A 175 7.13 7.39 13.65
N GLN A 176 6.78 6.60 14.67
CA GLN A 176 5.40 6.27 15.03
C GLN A 176 4.74 7.35 15.91
N HIS A 177 5.51 8.09 16.74
CA HIS A 177 4.98 9.16 17.61
C HIS A 177 4.74 10.51 16.91
N ASN A 178 5.50 10.84 15.86
CA ASN A 178 5.25 12.06 15.08
C ASN A 178 3.90 12.05 14.31
N ALA A 179 3.15 10.96 14.41
CA ALA A 179 1.84 10.77 13.80
C ALA A 179 0.66 11.07 14.72
N THR A 180 0.84 10.95 16.04
CA THR A 180 -0.23 11.08 17.03
C THR A 180 -0.34 12.48 17.63
N ASP A 181 0.65 13.34 17.39
CA ASP A 181 0.74 14.68 17.99
C ASP A 181 0.08 15.79 17.14
N SER A 182 -0.74 15.42 16.16
CA SER A 182 -1.59 16.34 15.38
C SER A 182 -3.06 16.17 15.78
N ASN A 183 -3.39 16.52 17.03
CA ASN A 183 -4.77 16.76 17.49
C ASN A 183 -4.95 18.25 17.78
#